data_AF-W6Z2K3-F1
#
_entry.id   AF-W6Z2K3-F1
#
_cell.length_a   1.000
_cell.length_b   1.000
_cell.length_c   1.000
_cell.angle_alpha   90.00
_cell.angle_beta   90.00
_cell.angle_gamma   90.00
#
_symmetry.space_group_name_H-M   'P 1'
#
loop_
_entity.id
_entity.type
_entity.pdbx_description
1 polymer ?
#
loop_
_entity_poly.entity_id
_entity_poly.type
_entity_poly.pdbx_seq_one_letter_code
_entity_poly.pdbx_strand_id
1 'polypeptide(L)'
;MEPLHDRGRFHIPLHIPAIGDPEPIERLLDINLGEHQIISPLGRTEPPYSGNEIVSFLNMIITLRKELVCLACFKERQKRGSFRCSCTLRKRFLDRWLCVGCYVKEDHADKAMSSHIVVQDDGGGGHRHLCACGASFGAGPQPKILCNWCKGEVAGDWVDADEMEDRDAEEPDEDEQQDEEHSAADFAHMEPGELGFAKNRDESLSVYVDGTCIRGERLGRGIVRKWRLDEGLPDECICCLCEDGDANHNHNHDGNDGEANDDGDESETDENSTMAIDDGESN
;
A
#
# COMPACT_ATOMS: atom_id res chain seq x y z
N MET A 1 17.41 7.20 25.47
CA MET A 1 16.66 6.23 24.64
C MET A 1 16.88 6.63 23.20
N GLU A 2 17.38 5.75 22.35
CA GLU A 2 17.41 6.05 20.91
C GLU A 2 15.98 6.14 20.37
N PRO A 3 15.69 7.12 19.50
CA PRO A 3 14.41 7.25 18.83
C PRO A 3 14.00 5.92 18.18
N LEU A 4 12.73 5.54 18.31
CA LEU A 4 12.23 4.27 17.79
C LEU A 4 12.25 4.21 16.24
N HIS A 5 12.32 5.35 15.54
CA HIS A 5 12.63 5.39 14.10
C HIS A 5 14.01 4.85 13.74
N ASP A 6 14.98 4.97 14.65
CA ASP A 6 16.32 4.40 14.47
C ASP A 6 16.34 2.89 14.72
N ARG A 7 15.24 2.31 15.21
CA ARG A 7 15.09 0.86 15.46
C ARG A 7 14.49 0.09 14.29
N GLY A 8 14.48 0.70 13.09
CA GLY A 8 14.02 0.04 11.88
C GLY A 8 12.52 -0.26 11.89
N ARG A 9 11.69 0.75 12.19
CA ARG A 9 10.22 0.64 12.16
C ARG A 9 9.59 1.61 11.16
N PHE A 10 8.56 1.16 10.47
CA PHE A 10 7.67 2.00 9.67
C PHE A 10 6.66 2.66 10.60
N HIS A 11 6.77 3.99 10.70
CA HIS A 11 5.80 4.82 11.42
C HIS A 11 4.55 5.03 10.59
N ILE A 12 3.49 5.47 11.26
CA ILE A 12 2.27 5.92 10.60
C ILE A 12 2.64 7.04 9.62
N PRO A 13 2.34 6.87 8.31
CA PRO A 13 2.55 7.94 7.35
C PRO A 13 1.89 9.23 7.83
N LEU A 14 2.60 10.33 7.65
CA LEU A 14 2.26 11.60 8.30
C LEU A 14 0.94 12.20 7.84
N HIS A 15 0.42 11.78 6.68
CA HIS A 15 -0.87 12.23 6.15
C HIS A 15 -2.06 11.45 6.73
N ILE A 16 -1.81 10.32 7.41
CA ILE A 16 -2.85 9.49 7.98
C ILE A 16 -3.35 10.12 9.29
N PRO A 17 -4.66 10.40 9.40
CA PRO A 17 -5.26 10.99 10.59
C PRO A 17 -5.59 9.95 11.66
N ALA A 18 -4.76 8.90 11.80
CA ALA A 18 -5.06 7.76 12.65
C ALA A 18 -3.99 7.48 13.69
N ILE A 19 -4.37 6.62 14.63
CA ILE A 19 -3.49 6.03 15.63
C ILE A 19 -3.02 4.69 15.09
N GLY A 20 -1.77 4.30 15.35
CA GLY A 20 -1.24 3.06 14.81
C GLY A 20 0.04 2.64 15.51
N ASP A 21 0.29 1.34 15.53
CA ASP A 21 1.52 0.80 16.11
C ASP A 21 2.59 0.70 15.02
N PRO A 22 3.79 1.28 15.23
CA PRO A 22 4.84 1.21 14.23
C PRO A 22 5.28 -0.22 13.90
N GLU A 23 5.39 -0.50 12.61
CA GLU A 23 5.61 -1.84 12.09
C GLU A 23 7.10 -2.14 11.92
N PRO A 24 7.62 -3.31 12.36
CA PRO A 24 9.03 -3.66 12.14
C PRO A 24 9.35 -3.77 10.64
N ILE A 25 10.31 -2.97 10.15
CA ILE A 25 10.73 -2.95 8.74
C ILE A 25 11.20 -4.33 8.31
N GLU A 26 12.02 -5.00 9.11
CA GLU A 26 12.56 -6.33 8.78
C GLU A 26 11.45 -7.36 8.53
N ARG A 27 10.43 -7.37 9.39
CA ARG A 27 9.26 -8.23 9.20
C ARG A 27 8.62 -7.97 7.85
N LEU A 28 8.23 -6.72 7.60
CA LEU A 28 7.54 -6.33 6.36
C LEU A 28 8.36 -6.71 5.12
N LEU A 29 9.67 -6.50 5.18
CA LEU A 29 10.58 -6.81 4.08
C LEU A 29 10.73 -8.31 3.81
N ASP A 30 10.69 -9.15 4.84
CA ASP A 30 10.97 -10.58 4.76
C ASP A 30 9.73 -11.49 4.69
N ILE A 31 8.52 -10.91 4.72
CA ILE A 31 7.28 -11.65 4.48
C ILE A 31 7.36 -12.40 3.15
N ASN A 32 7.05 -13.69 3.19
CA ASN A 32 6.93 -14.53 2.01
C ASN A 32 5.64 -14.22 1.26
N LEU A 33 5.75 -13.46 0.17
CA LEU A 33 4.63 -13.04 -0.67
C LEU A 33 4.02 -14.20 -1.48
N GLY A 34 4.62 -15.39 -1.42
CA GLY A 34 4.04 -16.62 -1.97
C GLY A 34 3.13 -17.37 -1.01
N GLU A 35 3.12 -17.01 0.27
CA GLU A 35 2.26 -17.59 1.31
C GLU A 35 1.24 -16.57 1.84
N HIS A 36 1.55 -15.28 1.69
CA HIS A 36 0.71 -14.18 2.12
C HIS A 36 0.25 -13.38 0.90
N GLN A 37 -1.06 -13.36 0.67
CA GLN A 37 -1.64 -12.50 -0.37
C GLN A 37 -1.50 -11.02 0.03
N ILE A 38 -1.79 -10.70 1.27
CA ILE A 38 -1.68 -9.35 1.81
C ILE A 38 -0.81 -9.39 3.07
N ILE A 39 -0.22 -8.26 3.37
CA ILE A 39 0.44 -7.99 4.63
C ILE A 39 -0.62 -7.49 5.61
N SER A 40 -0.82 -8.22 6.68
CA SER A 40 -1.53 -7.73 7.85
C SER A 40 -0.54 -6.99 8.76
N PRO A 41 -0.95 -5.87 9.38
CA PRO A 41 -0.19 -5.26 10.46
C PRO A 41 -0.10 -6.23 11.65
N LEU A 42 0.98 -6.12 12.44
CA LEU A 42 1.05 -6.73 13.77
C LEU A 42 0.35 -5.86 14.83
N GLY A 43 0.31 -4.55 14.57
CA GLY A 43 -0.35 -3.58 15.43
C GLY A 43 -1.87 -3.70 15.47
N ARG A 44 -2.47 -2.86 16.31
CA ARG A 44 -3.93 -2.74 16.43
C ARG A 44 -4.54 -2.19 15.13
N THR A 45 -5.62 -2.83 14.71
CA THR A 45 -6.38 -2.49 13.49
C THR A 45 -7.78 -1.98 13.75
N GLU A 46 -8.31 -2.21 14.96
CA GLU A 46 -9.66 -1.80 15.34
C GLU A 46 -9.71 -0.30 15.66
N PRO A 47 -10.82 0.40 15.37
CA PRO A 47 -11.01 1.78 15.76
C PRO A 47 -10.71 2.00 17.25
N PRO A 48 -10.05 3.11 17.65
CA PRO A 48 -9.59 4.25 16.85
C PRO A 48 -8.26 4.01 16.11
N TYR A 49 -7.71 2.81 16.17
CA TYR A 49 -6.45 2.44 15.54
C TYR A 49 -6.65 2.12 14.06
N SER A 50 -5.62 2.33 13.25
CA SER A 50 -5.66 2.09 11.81
C SER A 50 -4.33 1.53 11.34
N GLY A 51 -3.84 0.49 12.01
CA GLY A 51 -2.62 -0.22 11.59
C GLY A 51 -2.64 -0.68 10.13
N ASN A 52 -3.83 -0.94 9.57
CA ASN A 52 -4.01 -1.28 8.15
C ASN A 52 -3.50 -0.19 7.21
N GLU A 53 -3.60 1.09 7.59
CA GLU A 53 -3.15 2.19 6.75
C GLU A 53 -1.62 2.23 6.64
N ILE A 54 -0.89 1.73 7.65
CA ILE A 54 0.58 1.62 7.65
C ILE A 54 1.05 0.68 6.54
N VAL A 55 0.34 -0.42 6.30
CA VAL A 55 0.72 -1.46 5.32
C VAL A 55 -0.04 -1.36 4.00
N SER A 56 -1.03 -0.47 3.90
CA SER A 56 -1.92 -0.31 2.74
C SER A 56 -1.15 -0.09 1.43
N PHE A 57 -0.18 0.81 1.42
CA PHE A 57 0.61 1.10 0.23
C PHE A 57 1.48 -0.10 -0.21
N LEU A 58 1.99 -0.88 0.76
CA LEU A 58 2.73 -2.12 0.46
C LEU A 58 1.79 -3.16 -0.15
N ASN A 59 0.57 -3.28 0.40
CA ASN A 59 -0.46 -4.18 -0.13
C ASN A 59 -0.88 -3.80 -1.55
N MET A 60 -0.98 -2.51 -1.86
CA MET A 60 -1.22 -2.03 -3.22
C MET A 60 -0.10 -2.49 -4.16
N ILE A 61 1.16 -2.25 -3.79
CA ILE A 61 2.33 -2.67 -4.57
C ILE A 61 2.34 -4.17 -4.79
N ILE A 62 2.11 -4.97 -3.76
CA ILE A 62 2.10 -6.44 -3.84
C ILE A 62 0.96 -6.93 -4.74
N THR A 63 -0.23 -6.31 -4.63
CA THR A 63 -1.41 -6.68 -5.40
C THR A 63 -1.22 -6.40 -6.89
N LEU A 64 -0.61 -5.27 -7.25
CA LEU A 64 -0.27 -4.94 -8.65
C LEU A 64 0.67 -5.97 -9.30
N ARG A 65 1.36 -6.79 -8.51
CA ARG A 65 2.28 -7.83 -8.99
C ARG A 65 1.67 -9.21 -9.06
N LYS A 66 0.37 -9.34 -8.83
CA LYS A 66 -0.35 -10.60 -8.93
C LYS A 66 -1.08 -10.65 -10.26
N GLU A 67 -0.92 -11.77 -10.96
CA GLU A 67 -1.63 -12.05 -12.19
C GLU A 67 -2.66 -13.16 -11.95
N LEU A 68 -3.92 -12.88 -12.28
CA LEU A 68 -4.99 -13.88 -12.25
C LEU A 68 -4.98 -14.70 -13.54
N VAL A 69 -4.87 -16.01 -13.40
CA VAL A 69 -4.83 -16.93 -14.55
C VAL A 69 -5.84 -18.05 -14.40
N CYS A 70 -6.44 -18.46 -15.52
CA CYS A 70 -7.33 -19.61 -15.55
C CYS A 70 -6.53 -20.90 -15.32
N LEU A 71 -7.21 -21.95 -14.86
CA LEU A 71 -6.56 -23.22 -14.54
C LEU A 71 -5.77 -23.82 -15.73
N ALA A 72 -6.24 -23.63 -16.96
CA ALA A 72 -5.56 -24.09 -18.16
C ALA A 72 -4.22 -23.35 -18.37
N CYS A 73 -4.24 -22.01 -18.32
CA CYS A 73 -3.04 -21.18 -18.41
C CYS A 73 -2.06 -21.44 -17.25
N PHE A 74 -2.59 -21.64 -16.03
CA PHE A 74 -1.78 -22.00 -14.88
C PHE A 74 -1.03 -23.32 -15.10
N LYS A 75 -1.74 -24.39 -15.50
CA LYS A 75 -1.12 -25.69 -15.78
C LYS A 75 -0.06 -25.61 -16.88
N GLU A 76 -0.31 -24.81 -17.91
CA GLU A 76 0.65 -24.63 -19.00
C GLU A 76 1.92 -23.90 -18.51
N ARG A 77 1.78 -22.88 -17.67
CA ARG A 77 2.92 -22.19 -17.06
C ARG A 77 3.69 -23.06 -16.09
N GLN A 78 3.00 -23.88 -15.29
CA GLN A 78 3.61 -24.80 -14.34
C GLN A 78 4.55 -25.82 -15.03
N LYS A 79 4.25 -26.23 -16.26
CA LYS A 79 5.15 -27.08 -17.06
C LYS A 79 6.50 -26.42 -17.37
N ARG A 80 6.55 -25.08 -17.41
CA ARG A 80 7.75 -24.29 -17.75
C ARG A 80 8.63 -23.96 -16.54
N GLY A 81 8.17 -24.26 -15.32
CA GLY A 81 8.96 -24.13 -14.09
C GLY A 81 8.25 -23.41 -12.96
N SER A 82 8.90 -23.48 -11.78
CA SER A 82 8.49 -22.99 -10.44
C SER A 82 7.10 -23.40 -9.96
N PHE A 83 7.06 -24.14 -8.85
CA PHE A 83 5.82 -24.60 -8.23
C PHE A 83 5.20 -23.55 -7.30
N ARG A 84 6.00 -22.67 -6.68
CA ARG A 84 5.55 -21.69 -5.68
C ARG A 84 6.37 -20.42 -5.69
N CYS A 85 5.73 -19.30 -5.39
CA CYS A 85 6.38 -18.01 -5.15
C CYS A 85 7.16 -18.05 -3.83
N SER A 86 8.34 -17.42 -3.81
CA SER A 86 9.19 -17.22 -2.63
C SER A 86 9.79 -15.81 -2.58
N CYS A 87 9.11 -14.89 -3.27
CA CYS A 87 9.49 -13.48 -3.29
C CYS A 87 9.22 -12.86 -1.92
N THR A 88 10.09 -11.95 -1.53
CA THR A 88 9.89 -11.05 -0.39
C THR A 88 10.06 -9.62 -0.90
N LEU A 89 9.58 -8.63 -0.16
CA LEU A 89 9.81 -7.22 -0.50
C LEU A 89 11.31 -6.90 -0.50
N ARG A 90 12.09 -7.48 0.43
CA ARG A 90 13.55 -7.33 0.49
C ARG A 90 14.23 -7.73 -0.82
N LYS A 91 13.97 -8.96 -1.28
CA LYS A 91 14.56 -9.51 -2.51
C LYS A 91 14.23 -8.69 -3.75
N ARG A 92 13.13 -7.94 -3.72
CA ARG A 92 12.58 -7.26 -4.89
C ARG A 92 12.85 -5.76 -4.93
N PHE A 93 12.93 -5.11 -3.77
CA PHE A 93 13.17 -3.67 -3.66
C PHE A 93 14.55 -3.29 -3.13
N LEU A 94 15.08 -4.02 -2.15
CA LEU A 94 16.33 -3.62 -1.49
C LEU A 94 17.55 -4.35 -2.03
N ASP A 95 17.45 -5.66 -2.23
CA ASP A 95 18.58 -6.47 -2.68
C ASP A 95 18.85 -6.33 -4.19
N ARG A 96 18.01 -5.56 -4.89
CA ARG A 96 18.00 -5.47 -6.34
C ARG A 96 18.26 -4.04 -6.80
N TRP A 97 19.50 -3.79 -7.20
CA TRP A 97 19.86 -2.57 -7.92
C TRP A 97 19.50 -2.75 -9.39
N LEU A 98 18.41 -2.11 -9.83
CA LEU A 98 18.05 -2.06 -11.24
C LEU A 98 18.69 -0.85 -11.91
N CYS A 99 19.27 -1.07 -13.10
CA CYS A 99 19.51 0.07 -13.99
C CYS A 99 18.17 0.67 -14.44
N VAL A 100 18.18 1.94 -14.82
CA VAL A 100 16.98 2.69 -15.26
C VAL A 100 16.20 1.94 -16.34
N GLY A 101 16.88 1.38 -17.35
CA GLY A 101 16.23 0.62 -18.42
C GLY A 101 15.53 -0.66 -17.95
N CYS A 102 16.06 -1.34 -16.92
CA CYS A 102 15.40 -2.50 -16.33
C CYS A 102 14.18 -2.09 -15.48
N TYR A 103 14.29 -0.98 -14.75
CA TYR A 103 13.16 -0.42 -14.01
C TYR A 103 12.02 -0.02 -14.95
N VAL A 104 12.29 0.72 -16.02
CA VAL A 104 11.29 1.13 -17.02
C VAL A 104 10.60 -0.07 -17.67
N LYS A 105 11.35 -1.11 -18.02
CA LYS A 105 10.76 -2.36 -18.56
C LYS A 105 9.83 -3.04 -17.57
N GLU A 106 10.19 -3.03 -16.30
CA GLU A 106 9.36 -3.61 -15.23
C GLU A 106 8.10 -2.78 -15.00
N ASP A 107 8.22 -1.46 -14.93
CA ASP A 107 7.10 -0.51 -14.83
C ASP A 107 6.10 -0.66 -16.00
N HIS A 108 6.59 -0.79 -17.24
CA HIS A 108 5.73 -1.07 -18.39
C HIS A 108 5.01 -2.42 -18.27
N ALA A 109 5.69 -3.45 -17.77
CA ALA A 109 5.06 -4.75 -17.55
C ALA A 109 3.97 -4.66 -16.47
N ASP A 110 4.16 -3.83 -15.45
CA ASP A 110 3.15 -3.60 -14.41
C ASP A 110 1.96 -2.83 -14.95
N LYS A 111 2.20 -1.74 -15.68
CA LYS A 111 1.13 -0.97 -16.34
C LYS A 111 0.32 -1.82 -17.31
N ALA A 112 0.98 -2.70 -18.08
CA ALA A 112 0.29 -3.64 -18.95
C ALA A 112 -0.61 -4.60 -18.16
N MET A 113 -0.20 -5.05 -16.97
CA MET A 113 -1.04 -5.89 -16.12
C MET A 113 -2.19 -5.14 -15.46
N SER A 114 -2.01 -3.87 -15.07
CA SER A 114 -3.10 -3.06 -14.51
C SER A 114 -4.31 -3.00 -15.42
N SER A 115 -4.12 -3.05 -16.74
CA SER A 115 -5.21 -3.14 -17.73
C SER A 115 -6.06 -4.41 -17.63
N HIS A 116 -5.56 -5.47 -17.00
CA HIS A 116 -6.28 -6.73 -16.81
C HIS A 116 -7.06 -6.80 -15.49
N ILE A 117 -6.89 -5.82 -14.59
CA ILE A 117 -7.37 -5.91 -13.21
C ILE A 117 -8.78 -5.33 -13.05
N VAL A 118 -9.30 -4.45 -13.93
CA VAL A 118 -10.63 -3.88 -13.72
C VAL A 118 -11.39 -3.71 -15.04
N VAL A 119 -12.38 -4.56 -15.28
CA VAL A 119 -13.49 -4.21 -16.18
C VAL A 119 -14.64 -3.77 -15.28
N GLN A 120 -14.94 -2.47 -15.27
CA GLN A 120 -16.21 -1.99 -14.72
C GLN A 120 -17.33 -2.53 -15.60
N ASP A 121 -18.27 -3.26 -15.00
CA ASP A 121 -19.52 -3.62 -15.68
C ASP A 121 -20.47 -2.43 -15.51
N ASP A 122 -20.90 -1.82 -16.60
CA ASP A 122 -21.75 -0.61 -16.63
C ASP A 122 -23.13 -0.81 -15.96
N GLY A 123 -23.45 -2.04 -15.56
CA GLY A 123 -24.73 -2.46 -14.99
C GLY A 123 -24.59 -3.27 -13.70
N GLY A 124 -24.06 -2.67 -12.64
CA GLY A 124 -24.26 -3.16 -11.27
C GLY A 124 -23.27 -4.21 -10.77
N GLY A 125 -22.12 -3.72 -10.28
CA GLY A 125 -21.50 -4.22 -9.04
C GLY A 125 -20.56 -5.44 -9.11
N GLY A 126 -20.26 -5.99 -10.28
CA GLY A 126 -19.32 -7.11 -10.40
C GLY A 126 -18.09 -6.76 -11.24
N HIS A 127 -16.91 -6.63 -10.62
CA HIS A 127 -15.66 -6.54 -11.37
C HIS A 127 -15.37 -7.87 -12.07
N ARG A 128 -15.46 -7.92 -13.40
CA ARG A 128 -15.14 -9.13 -14.17
C ARG A 128 -13.66 -9.13 -14.54
N HIS A 129 -12.90 -9.96 -13.86
CA HIS A 129 -11.51 -10.22 -14.23
C HIS A 129 -11.45 -11.18 -15.43
N LEU A 130 -10.50 -10.95 -16.36
CA LEU A 130 -10.22 -11.83 -17.49
C LEU A 130 -8.79 -12.38 -17.39
N CYS A 131 -8.61 -13.65 -17.70
CA CYS A 131 -7.29 -14.22 -17.91
C CYS A 131 -6.67 -13.66 -19.20
N ALA A 132 -5.34 -13.61 -19.31
CA ALA A 132 -4.63 -13.23 -20.54
C ALA A 132 -5.04 -14.03 -21.80
N CYS A 133 -5.60 -15.24 -21.65
CA CYS A 133 -6.17 -16.00 -22.78
C CYS A 133 -7.60 -15.58 -23.17
N GLY A 134 -8.17 -14.56 -22.55
CA GLY A 134 -9.54 -14.09 -22.73
C GLY A 134 -10.60 -14.84 -21.90
N ALA A 135 -10.22 -15.85 -21.12
CA ALA A 135 -11.16 -16.61 -20.30
C ALA A 135 -11.68 -15.76 -19.11
N SER A 136 -13.00 -15.68 -18.95
CA SER A 136 -13.64 -15.02 -17.81
C SER A 136 -13.66 -15.89 -16.55
N PHE A 137 -13.39 -15.29 -15.40
CA PHE A 137 -13.59 -15.93 -14.09
C PHE A 137 -15.05 -15.76 -13.65
N GLY A 138 -15.97 -16.54 -14.23
CA GLY A 138 -17.37 -16.58 -13.78
C GLY A 138 -17.53 -17.36 -12.47
N ALA A 139 -18.76 -17.85 -12.18
CA ALA A 139 -19.07 -18.73 -11.05
C ALA A 139 -18.41 -20.15 -11.11
N GLY A 140 -17.36 -20.29 -11.90
CA GLY A 140 -16.60 -21.52 -12.08
C GLY A 140 -15.46 -21.67 -11.07
N PRO A 141 -14.43 -22.47 -11.40
CA PRO A 141 -13.27 -22.65 -10.52
C PRO A 141 -12.55 -21.33 -10.27
N GLN A 142 -12.14 -21.10 -9.03
CA GLN A 142 -11.42 -19.90 -8.63
C GLN A 142 -10.16 -19.68 -9.49
N PRO A 143 -9.87 -18.42 -9.87
CA PRO A 143 -8.62 -18.07 -10.52
C PRO A 143 -7.41 -18.52 -9.71
N LYS A 144 -6.33 -18.86 -10.42
CA LYS A 144 -5.01 -19.04 -9.81
C LYS A 144 -4.26 -17.73 -9.83
N ILE A 145 -3.48 -17.47 -8.78
CA ILE A 145 -2.67 -16.26 -8.66
C ILE A 145 -1.21 -16.62 -8.94
N LEU A 146 -0.59 -15.88 -9.86
CA LEU A 146 0.83 -15.98 -10.14
C LEU A 146 1.54 -14.68 -9.74
N CYS A 147 2.70 -14.82 -9.12
CA CYS A 147 3.58 -13.69 -8.86
C CYS A 147 4.25 -13.25 -10.17
N ASN A 148 4.06 -11.99 -10.58
CA ASN A 148 4.63 -11.48 -11.82
C ASN A 148 6.16 -11.50 -11.82
N TRP A 149 6.79 -11.40 -10.64
CA TRP A 149 8.24 -11.34 -10.52
C TRP A 149 8.96 -12.68 -10.69
N CYS A 150 8.46 -13.76 -10.09
CA CYS A 150 9.10 -15.08 -10.18
C CYS A 150 8.29 -16.10 -10.98
N LYS A 151 7.08 -15.73 -11.41
CA LYS A 151 6.12 -16.59 -12.11
C LYS A 151 5.65 -17.81 -11.31
N GLY A 152 5.94 -17.87 -10.01
CA GLY A 152 5.47 -18.92 -9.11
C GLY A 152 4.05 -18.68 -8.59
N GLU A 153 3.35 -19.75 -8.21
CA GLU A 153 2.03 -19.68 -7.57
C GLU A 153 2.10 -18.95 -6.23
N VAL A 154 1.20 -17.99 -6.04
CA VAL A 154 0.94 -17.40 -4.72
C VAL A 154 -0.11 -18.27 -4.05
N ALA A 155 0.31 -19.06 -3.07
CA ALA A 155 -0.56 -19.83 -2.23
C ALA A 155 -1.10 -18.93 -1.13
N GLY A 156 -2.41 -18.95 -0.94
CA GLY A 156 -3.08 -18.21 0.12
C GLY A 156 -4.57 -18.27 -0.13
N ASP A 157 -5.35 -18.37 0.93
CA ASP A 157 -6.80 -18.28 0.81
C ASP A 157 -7.14 -16.89 0.28
N TRP A 158 -8.09 -16.84 -0.67
CA TRP A 158 -8.72 -15.59 -1.02
C TRP A 158 -9.45 -15.14 0.24
N VAL A 159 -8.84 -14.20 0.97
CA VAL A 159 -9.60 -13.49 1.98
C VAL A 159 -10.53 -12.64 1.15
N ASP A 160 -11.78 -13.10 1.00
CA ASP A 160 -12.83 -12.21 0.52
C ASP A 160 -12.75 -10.99 1.43
N ALA A 161 -12.59 -9.81 0.82
CA ALA A 161 -12.32 -8.58 1.58
C ALA A 161 -13.40 -8.30 2.65
N ASP A 162 -14.54 -8.97 2.52
CA ASP A 162 -15.70 -8.92 3.41
C ASP A 162 -15.56 -9.78 4.69
N GLU A 163 -14.60 -10.71 4.80
CA GLU A 163 -14.47 -11.64 5.95
C GLU A 163 -13.42 -11.22 7.01
N MET A 164 -12.80 -10.05 6.86
CA MET A 164 -11.66 -9.64 7.71
C MET A 164 -12.04 -8.93 9.02
N GLU A 165 -13.32 -8.91 9.42
CA GLU A 165 -13.82 -8.11 10.55
C GLU A 165 -13.76 -8.79 11.94
N ASP A 166 -13.53 -10.10 12.08
CA ASP A 166 -13.77 -10.82 13.35
C ASP A 166 -12.56 -11.60 13.93
N ARG A 167 -11.48 -10.93 14.35
CA ARG A 167 -10.42 -11.59 15.16
C ARG A 167 -10.01 -10.75 16.37
N ASP A 168 -10.48 -11.19 17.54
CA ASP A 168 -10.21 -10.62 18.86
C ASP A 168 -8.71 -10.53 19.18
N ALA A 169 -8.26 -9.35 19.59
CA ALA A 169 -6.89 -9.03 20.00
C ALA A 169 -6.63 -9.43 21.48
N GLU A 170 -5.49 -10.08 21.74
CA GLU A 170 -5.01 -10.33 23.10
C GLU A 170 -4.45 -9.05 23.74
N GLU A 171 -4.81 -8.78 25.00
CA GLU A 171 -4.40 -7.57 25.74
C GLU A 171 -2.90 -7.61 26.14
N PRO A 172 -2.17 -6.48 26.02
CA PRO A 172 -0.76 -6.40 26.40
C PRO A 172 -0.55 -6.22 27.93
N ASP A 173 0.58 -6.73 28.43
CA ASP A 173 0.98 -6.71 29.85
C ASP A 173 1.19 -5.28 30.42
N GLU A 174 0.73 -5.06 31.65
CA GLU A 174 0.51 -3.74 32.30
C GLU A 174 1.74 -3.08 32.98
N ASP A 175 2.95 -3.63 32.87
CA ASP A 175 4.02 -3.34 33.85
C ASP A 175 4.98 -2.15 33.59
N GLU A 176 4.71 -1.23 32.63
CA GLU A 176 5.67 -0.17 32.24
C GLU A 176 5.28 1.32 32.52
N GLN A 177 4.25 1.64 33.32
CA GLN A 177 3.72 3.03 33.43
C GLN A 177 3.96 3.76 34.78
N GLN A 178 5.17 4.24 35.08
CA GLN A 178 5.43 4.96 36.36
C GLN A 178 5.71 6.47 36.32
N ASP A 179 5.63 7.14 35.17
CA ASP A 179 5.97 8.59 35.07
C ASP A 179 4.80 9.48 34.59
N GLU A 180 3.53 9.10 34.82
CA GLU A 180 2.37 9.86 34.29
C GLU A 180 1.73 10.81 35.31
N GLU A 181 1.60 12.09 34.96
CA GLU A 181 0.83 13.09 35.71
C GLU A 181 -0.67 13.09 35.42
N HIS A 182 -1.02 12.58 34.24
CA HIS A 182 -2.39 12.44 33.78
C HIS A 182 -2.70 10.96 33.67
N SER A 183 -3.81 10.55 34.27
CA SER A 183 -4.27 9.17 34.22
C SER A 183 -5.49 9.06 33.33
N ALA A 184 -5.79 7.83 32.89
CA ALA A 184 -7.06 7.52 32.22
C ALA A 184 -8.29 8.04 33.00
N ALA A 185 -8.19 8.13 34.33
CA ALA A 185 -9.28 8.62 35.17
C ALA A 185 -9.63 10.10 34.93
N ASP A 186 -8.66 10.92 34.51
CA ASP A 186 -8.90 12.34 34.22
C ASP A 186 -9.83 12.53 33.00
N PHE A 187 -9.89 11.51 32.13
CA PHE A 187 -10.65 11.48 30.89
C PHE A 187 -11.85 10.53 30.94
N ALA A 188 -12.20 10.00 32.12
CA ALA A 188 -13.31 9.05 32.27
C ALA A 188 -14.70 9.61 31.97
N HIS A 189 -14.82 10.93 31.79
CA HIS A 189 -16.07 11.63 31.47
C HIS A 189 -16.31 11.79 29.96
N MET A 190 -15.34 11.36 29.13
CA MET A 190 -15.43 11.48 27.67
C MET A 190 -16.35 10.41 27.08
N GLU A 191 -17.03 10.74 25.99
CA GLU A 191 -17.85 9.77 25.28
C GLU A 191 -16.96 8.75 24.52
N PRO A 192 -17.42 7.51 24.30
CA PRO A 192 -16.65 6.51 23.57
C PRO A 192 -16.21 7.00 22.18
N GLY A 193 -14.92 6.82 21.86
CA GLY A 193 -14.29 7.27 20.61
C GLY A 193 -13.90 8.77 20.56
N GLU A 194 -14.19 9.55 21.60
CA GLU A 194 -13.73 10.93 21.71
C GLU A 194 -12.23 10.99 22.06
N LEU A 195 -11.49 11.95 21.47
CA LEU A 195 -10.05 12.11 21.69
C LEU A 195 -9.79 13.08 22.85
N GLY A 196 -9.25 12.59 23.96
CA GLY A 196 -8.78 13.40 25.07
C GLY A 196 -7.33 13.83 24.86
N PHE A 197 -7.03 15.12 24.93
CA PHE A 197 -5.66 15.60 24.75
C PHE A 197 -5.06 16.03 26.09
N ALA A 198 -3.82 15.61 26.37
CA ALA A 198 -3.07 16.06 27.54
C ALA A 198 -1.66 16.48 27.15
N LYS A 199 -1.24 17.68 27.56
CA LYS A 199 0.15 18.13 27.42
C LYS A 199 0.96 17.65 28.62
N ASN A 200 1.99 16.87 28.38
CA ASN A 200 2.85 16.32 29.44
C ASN A 200 3.86 17.38 29.94
N ARG A 201 4.52 17.12 31.08
CA ARG A 201 5.56 18.02 31.65
C ARG A 201 6.73 18.27 30.71
N ASP A 202 7.07 17.30 29.88
CA ASP A 202 8.13 17.40 28.86
C ASP A 202 7.65 18.06 27.56
N GLU A 203 6.47 18.67 27.58
CA GLU A 203 5.78 19.30 26.46
C GLU A 203 5.34 18.34 25.34
N SER A 204 5.49 17.03 25.52
CA SER A 204 4.93 16.05 24.59
C SER A 204 3.40 15.95 24.70
N LEU A 205 2.76 15.43 23.66
CA LEU A 205 1.31 15.23 23.60
C LEU A 205 0.96 13.78 23.94
N SER A 206 0.05 13.60 24.89
CA SER A 206 -0.70 12.37 25.12
C SER A 206 -2.09 12.49 24.54
N VAL A 207 -2.58 11.40 23.95
CA VAL A 207 -3.97 11.28 23.50
C VAL A 207 -4.60 10.11 24.23
N TYR A 208 -5.74 10.34 24.86
CA TYR A 208 -6.53 9.33 25.55
C TYR A 208 -7.73 8.98 24.68
N VAL A 209 -7.93 7.69 24.42
CA VAL A 209 -9.12 7.20 23.73
C VAL A 209 -9.64 5.99 24.49
N ASP A 210 -10.90 6.04 24.90
CA ASP A 210 -11.56 4.97 25.66
C ASP A 210 -10.75 4.53 26.89
N GLY A 211 -10.16 5.50 27.61
CA GLY A 211 -9.30 5.25 28.77
C GLY A 211 -7.88 4.76 28.45
N THR A 212 -7.53 4.56 27.19
CA THR A 212 -6.16 4.15 26.79
C THR A 212 -5.30 5.37 26.47
N CYS A 213 -4.15 5.50 27.12
CA CYS A 213 -3.16 6.54 26.84
C CYS A 213 -2.28 6.16 25.63
N ILE A 214 -2.16 7.07 24.67
CA ILE A 214 -1.39 6.90 23.43
C ILE A 214 -0.44 8.09 23.29
N ARG A 215 0.83 7.80 22.97
CA ARG A 215 1.89 8.81 22.90
C ARG A 215 2.80 8.64 21.70
N GLY A 216 3.51 9.72 21.41
CA GLY A 216 4.67 9.73 20.54
C GLY A 216 4.33 9.35 19.10
N GLU A 217 5.12 8.44 18.55
CA GLU A 217 5.05 8.01 17.15
C GLU A 217 3.79 7.24 16.75
N ARG A 218 2.98 6.84 17.73
CA ARG A 218 1.66 6.25 17.49
C ARG A 218 0.63 7.29 17.07
N LEU A 219 0.96 8.58 17.17
CA LEU A 219 0.08 9.68 16.79
C LEU A 219 0.41 10.14 15.36
N GLY A 220 -0.51 9.95 14.43
CA GLY A 220 -0.41 10.56 13.09
C GLY A 220 -0.47 12.09 13.17
N ARG A 221 0.07 12.81 12.16
CA ARG A 221 0.02 14.30 12.20
C ARG A 221 -1.40 14.82 12.17
N GLY A 222 -2.36 14.10 11.59
CA GLY A 222 -3.76 14.55 11.59
C GLY A 222 -4.29 14.75 13.02
N ILE A 223 -3.90 13.87 13.95
CA ILE A 223 -4.28 13.97 15.37
C ILE A 223 -3.60 15.17 16.03
N VAL A 224 -2.29 15.36 15.76
CA VAL A 224 -1.54 16.51 16.28
C VAL A 224 -2.09 17.84 15.71
N ARG A 225 -2.46 17.87 14.43
CA ARG A 225 -3.08 19.04 13.80
C ARG A 225 -4.44 19.35 14.41
N LYS A 226 -5.29 18.34 14.59
CA LYS A 226 -6.58 18.50 15.28
C LYS A 226 -6.38 19.12 16.66
N TRP A 227 -5.48 18.58 17.48
CA TRP A 227 -5.15 19.14 18.78
C TRP A 227 -4.71 20.62 18.70
N ARG A 228 -3.82 20.96 17.75
CA ARG A 228 -3.37 22.35 17.57
C ARG A 228 -4.53 23.28 17.22
N LEU A 229 -5.42 22.84 16.33
CA LEU A 229 -6.62 23.61 15.97
C LEU A 229 -7.53 23.84 17.18
N ASP A 230 -7.73 22.81 18.01
CA ASP A 230 -8.55 22.90 19.22
C ASP A 230 -7.96 23.86 20.27
N GLU A 231 -6.63 23.95 20.36
CA GLU A 231 -5.90 24.92 21.19
C GLU A 231 -5.82 26.33 20.59
N GLY A 232 -6.36 26.55 19.39
CA GLY A 232 -6.23 27.82 18.65
C GLY A 232 -4.79 28.13 18.22
N LEU A 233 -3.93 27.11 18.13
CA LEU A 233 -2.57 27.22 17.63
C LEU A 233 -2.59 27.23 16.10
N PRO A 234 -1.68 27.98 15.45
CA PRO A 234 -1.60 28.02 13.99
C PRO A 234 -1.25 26.64 13.43
N ASP A 235 -1.85 26.25 12.30
CA ASP A 235 -1.61 24.97 11.58
C ASP A 235 -0.30 24.98 10.77
N GLU A 236 0.71 25.72 11.23
CA GLU A 236 2.00 25.77 10.55
C GLU A 236 2.70 24.41 10.69
N CYS A 237 2.86 23.71 9.56
CA CYS A 237 3.70 22.50 9.45
C CYS A 237 5.13 22.89 9.81
N ILE A 238 5.54 22.53 11.02
CA ILE A 238 6.93 22.69 11.51
C ILE A 238 7.90 21.79 10.70
N CYS A 239 7.34 20.80 10.01
CA CYS A 239 8.05 19.78 9.26
C CYS A 239 8.70 20.23 7.96
N CYS A 240 8.17 21.29 7.36
CA CYS A 240 8.59 21.77 6.06
C CYS A 240 8.71 23.27 6.22
N LEU A 241 9.90 23.84 6.01
CA LEU A 241 10.09 25.28 5.84
C LEU A 241 9.45 25.70 4.50
N CYS A 242 8.15 25.45 4.32
CA CYS A 242 7.39 26.00 3.22
C CYS A 242 7.29 27.49 3.50
N GLU A 243 8.10 28.28 2.80
CA GLU A 243 8.20 29.73 3.02
C GLU A 243 6.88 30.45 2.73
N ASP A 244 5.92 29.79 2.09
CA ASP A 244 4.58 30.30 1.87
C ASP A 244 3.56 29.35 2.49
N GLY A 245 2.85 29.85 3.50
CA GLY A 245 1.75 29.18 4.20
C GLY A 245 0.55 28.96 3.29
N ASP A 246 0.68 28.06 2.33
CA ASP A 246 -0.41 27.61 1.49
C ASP A 246 -1.23 26.59 2.27
N ALA A 247 -2.14 27.11 3.11
CA ALA A 247 -3.10 26.36 3.92
C ALA A 247 -4.02 25.44 3.09
N ASN A 248 -3.91 25.48 1.75
CA ASN A 248 -4.65 24.69 0.79
C ASN A 248 -3.82 23.62 0.07
N HIS A 249 -2.59 23.35 0.46
CA HIS A 249 -1.91 22.11 0.07
C HIS A 249 -2.48 20.92 0.86
N ASN A 250 -3.75 20.64 0.58
CA ASN A 250 -4.26 19.29 0.63
C ASN A 250 -3.37 18.51 -0.34
N HIS A 251 -2.43 17.72 0.18
CA HIS A 251 -1.77 16.67 -0.60
C HIS A 251 -2.78 15.54 -0.92
N ASN A 252 -3.99 15.91 -1.34
CA ASN A 252 -4.80 15.04 -2.16
C ASN A 252 -3.97 14.81 -3.42
N HIS A 253 -3.28 13.68 -3.45
CA HIS A 253 -2.86 13.00 -4.67
C HIS A 253 -4.12 12.54 -5.43
N ASP A 254 -5.06 13.44 -5.68
CA ASP A 254 -6.07 13.24 -6.71
C ASP A 254 -5.31 13.40 -8.01
N GLY A 255 -5.00 12.26 -8.64
CA GLY A 255 -4.31 12.13 -9.91
C GLY A 255 -5.05 12.86 -11.02
N ASN A 256 -4.81 14.17 -11.12
CA ASN A 256 -5.00 14.86 -12.38
C ASN A 256 -3.73 14.64 -13.19
N ASP A 257 -3.67 13.44 -13.74
CA ASP A 257 -2.76 13.03 -14.79
C ASP A 257 -2.98 14.02 -15.92
N GLY A 258 -2.09 15.00 -16.01
CA GLY A 258 -2.03 15.90 -17.15
C GLY A 258 -1.70 15.07 -18.38
N GLU A 259 -2.74 14.53 -19.02
CA GLU A 259 -2.74 14.23 -20.44
C GLU A 259 -2.54 15.56 -21.16
N ALA A 260 -1.27 15.97 -21.23
CA ALA A 260 -0.81 16.88 -22.25
C ALA A 260 -1.06 16.16 -23.57
N ASN A 261 -2.09 16.60 -24.29
CA ASN A 261 -2.28 16.33 -25.70
C ASN A 261 -1.00 16.77 -26.44
N ASP A 262 -0.10 15.83 -26.64
CA ASP A 262 1.00 15.96 -27.60
C ASP A 262 0.44 15.61 -28.97
N ASP A 263 -0.32 16.55 -29.53
CA ASP A 263 -0.68 16.59 -30.94
C ASP A 263 0.59 16.92 -31.74
N GLY A 264 1.50 15.95 -31.82
CA GLY A 264 2.72 15.99 -32.60
C GLY A 264 2.47 15.61 -34.05
N ASP A 265 1.91 16.57 -34.79
CA ASP A 265 2.16 16.92 -36.20
C ASP A 265 2.79 15.80 -37.10
N GLU A 266 1.95 15.19 -37.93
CA GLU A 266 2.34 14.31 -39.03
C GLU A 266 3.06 15.13 -40.13
N SER A 267 4.39 15.18 -40.10
CA SER A 267 5.16 15.64 -41.26
C SER A 267 5.31 14.49 -42.27
N GLU A 268 4.46 14.51 -43.30
CA GLU A 268 4.67 13.81 -44.56
C GLU A 268 6.04 14.17 -45.13
N THR A 269 6.93 13.19 -45.27
CA THR A 269 8.02 13.27 -46.25
C THR A 269 8.01 12.01 -47.11
N ASP A 270 7.34 12.13 -48.25
CA ASP A 270 7.57 11.34 -49.46
C ASP A 270 9.04 11.47 -49.88
N GLU A 271 9.84 10.42 -49.78
CA GLU A 271 10.98 10.19 -50.71
C GLU A 271 11.22 8.69 -50.92
N ASN A 272 10.52 8.14 -51.90
CA ASN A 272 11.10 7.45 -53.05
C ASN A 272 12.44 6.70 -52.84
N SER A 273 12.39 5.38 -52.69
CA SER A 273 13.52 4.53 -53.07
C SER A 273 13.06 3.16 -53.56
N THR A 274 12.84 3.08 -54.87
CA THR A 274 12.89 1.86 -55.66
C THR A 274 14.25 1.18 -55.52
N MET A 275 14.29 -0.01 -54.91
CA MET A 275 15.30 -1.02 -55.26
C MET A 275 14.61 -2.35 -55.54
N ALA A 276 14.64 -2.71 -56.83
CA ALA A 276 14.39 -4.03 -57.34
C ALA A 276 15.58 -4.94 -57.00
N ILE A 277 15.30 -6.12 -56.45
CA ILE A 277 16.16 -7.33 -56.49
C ILE A 277 15.17 -8.50 -56.52
N ASP A 278 14.74 -8.94 -57.70
CA ASP A 278 15.37 -9.94 -58.59
C ASP A 278 15.12 -11.37 -58.08
N ASP A 279 14.21 -12.03 -58.79
CA ASP A 279 13.76 -13.40 -58.61
C ASP A 279 14.89 -14.37 -58.99
N GLY A 280 15.25 -15.23 -58.05
CA GLY A 280 16.20 -16.32 -58.28
C GLY A 280 15.58 -17.66 -57.93
N GLU A 281 14.62 -18.13 -58.73
CA GLU A 281 14.27 -19.54 -58.83
C GLU A 281 15.46 -20.31 -59.42
N SER A 282 15.90 -21.37 -58.73
CA SER A 282 16.71 -22.45 -59.31
C SER A 282 16.52 -23.73 -58.51
N ASN A 283 15.76 -24.65 -59.11
CA ASN A 283 15.67 -26.11 -58.93
C ASN A 283 15.40 -26.72 -57.54
#